data_AF-A0A973SC76-F1
#
_entry.id   AF-A0A973SC76-F1
#
_cell.length_a   1.000
_cell.length_b   1.000
_cell.length_c   1.000
_cell.angle_alpha   90.00
_cell.angle_beta   90.00
_cell.angle_gamma   90.00
#
_symmetry.space_group_name_H-M   'P 1'
#
loop_
_entity.id
_entity.type
_entity.pdbx_description
1 polymer ?
#
loop_
_entity_poly.entity_id
_entity_poly.type
_entity_poly.pdbx_seq_one_letter_code
_entity_poly.pdbx_strand_id
1 'polypeptide(L)'
;MTGLQLVAAIVNSVAWPAAVVVAVVLLRRELVSVFQRVQSLEFPGGKATFANLADFEKVAAVAGKNAGAPADAEAASRYAATEFSAVEALASQAPRQAVIDAWGLLEYHLNVASDQITPDRPHGWPQVAHNLEAWDKWPIVYPAILELRRLRDHTVRSSRPPSSADAARYVSLAQELATTLRTSFASPPIEKPGGGS
;
A
#
# COMPACT_ATOMS: atom_id res chain seq x y z
N MET A 1 12.30 21.26 48.54
CA MET A 1 11.41 21.27 47.37
C MET A 1 10.00 21.00 47.86
N THR A 2 9.07 21.91 47.58
CA THR A 2 7.68 21.81 48.07
C THR A 2 6.92 20.75 47.27
N GLY A 3 6.07 19.95 47.93
CA GLY A 3 5.33 18.85 47.30
C GLY A 3 4.54 19.22 46.03
N LEU A 4 4.13 20.49 45.90
CA LEU A 4 3.47 21.03 44.70
C LEU A 4 4.36 21.02 43.44
N GLN A 5 5.69 21.18 43.59
CA GLN A 5 6.62 21.14 42.46
C GLN A 5 6.81 19.70 41.93
N LEU A 6 6.72 18.69 42.80
CA LEU A 6 6.82 17.29 42.41
C LEU A 6 5.60 16.87 41.58
N VAL A 7 4.39 17.27 42.02
CA VAL A 7 3.14 16.99 41.30
C VAL A 7 3.13 17.70 39.95
N ALA A 8 3.58 18.96 39.87
CA ALA A 8 3.68 19.70 38.61
C ALA A 8 4.65 19.02 37.61
N ALA A 9 5.78 18.50 38.07
CA ALA A 9 6.75 17.81 37.21
C ALA A 9 6.20 16.49 36.64
N ILE A 10 5.47 15.71 37.45
CA ILE A 10 4.84 14.46 37.01
C ILE A 10 3.72 14.74 36.00
N VAL A 11 2.87 15.74 36.26
CA VAL A 11 1.80 16.12 35.33
C VAL A 11 2.37 16.56 33.99
N ASN A 12 3.47 17.32 34.00
CA ASN A 12 4.07 17.82 32.77
C ASN A 12 4.74 16.71 31.93
N SER A 13 5.30 15.66 32.56
CA SER A 13 5.91 14.54 31.82
C SER A 13 4.87 13.56 31.26
N VAL A 14 3.68 13.49 31.88
CA VAL A 14 2.61 12.56 31.46
C VAL A 14 1.62 13.23 30.50
N ALA A 15 1.48 14.56 30.55
CA ALA A 15 0.56 15.31 29.70
C ALA A 15 0.85 15.13 28.19
N TRP A 16 2.12 15.14 27.79
CA TRP A 16 2.49 15.01 26.36
C TRP A 16 2.20 13.61 25.79
N PRO A 17 2.63 12.49 26.42
CA PRO A 17 2.24 11.15 25.98
C PRO A 17 0.72 10.94 25.95
N ALA A 18 0.01 11.44 26.97
CA ALA A 18 -1.45 11.34 27.03
C ALA A 18 -2.11 12.12 25.89
N ALA A 19 -1.62 13.33 25.58
CA ALA A 19 -2.11 14.13 24.46
C ALA A 19 -1.89 13.43 23.11
N VAL A 20 -0.73 12.80 22.90
CA VAL A 20 -0.46 12.02 21.67
C VAL A 20 -1.42 10.84 21.55
N VAL A 21 -1.64 10.07 22.63
CA VAL A 21 -2.56 8.93 22.63
C VAL A 21 -3.99 9.39 22.33
N VAL A 22 -4.45 10.47 22.98
CA VAL A 22 -5.79 11.04 22.77
C VAL A 22 -5.94 11.55 21.34
N ALA A 23 -4.93 12.25 20.80
CA ALA A 23 -4.92 12.72 19.42
C ALA A 23 -5.00 11.56 18.41
N VAL A 24 -4.22 10.49 18.62
CA VAL A 24 -4.27 9.29 17.77
C VAL A 24 -5.65 8.62 17.86
N VAL A 25 -6.24 8.50 19.05
CA VAL A 25 -7.58 7.89 19.22
C VAL A 25 -8.66 8.72 18.54
N LEU A 26 -8.62 10.04 18.67
CA LEU A 26 -9.56 10.96 18.01
C LEU A 26 -9.42 10.92 16.49
N LEU A 27 -8.20 11.01 15.96
CA LEU A 27 -7.95 10.89 14.53
C LEU A 27 -8.39 9.54 13.99
N ARG A 28 -8.12 8.45 14.71
CA ARG A 28 -8.49 7.10 14.27
C ARG A 28 -10.00 6.94 14.16
N ARG A 29 -10.76 7.54 15.09
CA ARG A 29 -12.22 7.48 15.08
C ARG A 29 -12.84 8.32 13.95
N GLU A 30 -12.30 9.51 13.68
CA GLU A 30 -12.72 10.34 12.54
C GLU A 30 -12.32 9.72 11.19
N LEU A 31 -11.12 9.14 11.09
CA LEU A 31 -10.69 8.41 9.89
C LEU A 31 -11.60 7.22 9.61
N VAL A 32 -11.92 6.39 10.61
CA VAL A 32 -12.84 5.25 10.44
C VAL A 32 -14.23 5.71 10.02
N SER A 33 -14.73 6.82 10.58
CA SER A 33 -16.03 7.42 10.22
C SER A 33 -16.07 7.91 8.77
N VAL A 34 -15.01 8.60 8.32
CA VAL A 34 -14.89 9.08 6.94
C VAL A 34 -14.73 7.92 5.97
N PHE A 35 -13.95 6.89 6.33
CA PHE A 35 -13.79 5.68 5.52
C PHE A 35 -15.09 4.86 5.42
N GLN A 36 -15.89 4.75 6.49
CA GLN A 36 -17.19 4.09 6.46
C GLN A 36 -18.20 4.80 5.54
N ARG A 37 -18.16 6.14 5.47
CA ARG A 37 -19.00 6.91 4.54
C ARG A 37 -18.59 6.79 3.07
N VAL A 38 -17.39 6.26 2.80
CA VAL A 38 -16.81 6.11 1.46
C VAL A 38 -16.91 4.66 0.94
N GLN A 39 -17.29 3.70 1.79
CA GLN A 39 -17.40 2.26 1.44
C GLN A 39 -18.47 1.91 0.40
N SER A 40 -19.35 2.85 0.03
CA SER A 40 -20.21 2.70 -1.14
C SER A 40 -19.62 3.45 -2.33
N LEU A 41 -18.71 2.79 -3.07
CA LEU A 41 -18.43 3.22 -4.43
C LEU A 41 -19.63 2.82 -5.31
N GLU A 42 -20.44 3.81 -5.66
CA GLU A 42 -21.46 3.65 -6.69
C GLU A 42 -20.79 3.75 -8.05
N PHE A 43 -20.41 2.62 -8.63
CA PHE A 43 -20.14 2.56 -10.06
C PHE A 43 -21.47 2.45 -10.83
N PRO A 44 -21.68 3.25 -11.90
CA PRO A 44 -22.85 3.13 -12.75
C PRO A 44 -22.74 1.83 -13.57
N GLY A 45 -23.35 0.76 -13.05
CA GLY A 45 -23.30 -0.59 -13.64
C GLY A 45 -23.22 -1.72 -12.61
N GLY A 46 -23.01 -1.42 -11.33
CA GLY A 46 -23.04 -2.39 -10.23
C GLY A 46 -22.38 -1.86 -8.96
N LYS A 47 -22.90 -2.27 -7.80
CA LYS A 47 -22.23 -2.03 -6.51
C LYS A 47 -21.04 -2.98 -6.41
N ALA A 48 -19.85 -2.53 -6.83
CA ALA A 48 -18.61 -3.12 -6.34
C ALA A 48 -18.51 -2.73 -4.87
N THR A 49 -19.16 -3.50 -4.01
CA THR A 49 -19.13 -3.28 -2.58
C THR A 49 -17.69 -3.56 -2.18
N PHE A 50 -17.00 -2.53 -1.69
CA PHE A 50 -15.70 -2.64 -1.02
C PHE A 50 -15.84 -3.39 0.32
N ALA A 51 -16.64 -4.45 0.35
CA ALA A 51 -17.05 -5.19 1.54
C ALA A 51 -15.85 -5.88 2.22
N ASN A 52 -14.71 -6.02 1.53
CA ASN A 52 -13.47 -6.53 2.10
C ASN A 52 -12.42 -5.43 2.35
N LEU A 53 -12.83 -4.18 2.63
CA LEU A 53 -11.87 -3.16 3.09
C LEU A 53 -11.17 -3.54 4.41
N ALA A 54 -11.82 -4.37 5.23
CA ALA A 54 -11.20 -4.96 6.43
C ALA A 54 -10.00 -5.85 6.11
N ASP A 55 -9.94 -6.44 4.91
CA ASP A 55 -8.78 -7.18 4.43
C ASP A 55 -7.73 -6.25 3.81
N PHE A 56 -8.12 -5.11 3.24
CA PHE A 56 -7.19 -4.06 2.81
C PHE A 56 -6.48 -3.38 3.99
N GLU A 57 -7.17 -3.14 5.12
CA GLU A 57 -6.51 -2.69 6.35
C GLU A 57 -5.48 -3.70 6.86
N LYS A 58 -5.71 -5.02 6.68
CA LYS A 58 -4.71 -6.04 7.00
C LYS A 58 -3.51 -5.96 6.06
N VAL A 59 -3.73 -5.73 4.76
CA VAL A 59 -2.64 -5.54 3.79
C VAL A 59 -1.78 -4.32 4.16
N ALA A 60 -2.42 -3.17 4.45
CA ALA A 60 -1.72 -1.96 4.89
C ALA A 60 -1.01 -2.15 6.25
N ALA A 61 -1.62 -2.90 7.18
CA ALA A 61 -1.00 -3.23 8.46
C ALA A 61 0.20 -4.19 8.32
N VAL A 62 0.16 -5.11 7.35
CA VAL A 62 1.28 -6.00 7.01
C VAL A 62 2.41 -5.23 6.33
N ALA A 63 2.08 -4.23 5.50
CA ALA A 63 3.03 -3.31 4.89
C ALA A 63 3.74 -2.45 5.95
N GLY A 64 3.00 -1.92 6.94
CA GLY A 64 3.54 -1.08 8.00
C GLY A 64 4.36 -1.81 9.08
N LYS A 65 4.12 -3.11 9.32
CA LYS A 65 4.82 -3.88 10.36
C LYS A 65 6.14 -4.52 9.92
N ASN A 66 6.35 -4.72 8.62
CA ASN A 66 7.46 -5.52 8.08
C ASN A 66 8.41 -4.71 7.19
N ALA A 67 8.45 -3.39 7.36
CA ALA A 67 9.63 -2.63 6.98
C ALA A 67 10.86 -3.35 7.57
N GLY A 68 11.83 -3.74 6.74
CA GLY A 68 13.15 -4.19 7.19
C GLY A 68 13.85 -3.10 8.01
N ALA A 69 15.19 -3.13 8.12
CA ALA A 69 15.91 -2.04 8.75
C ALA A 69 15.34 -0.68 8.29
N PRO A 70 15.00 0.26 9.20
CA PRO A 70 14.13 1.39 8.88
C PRO A 70 14.63 2.23 7.70
N ALA A 71 15.94 2.22 7.43
CA ALA A 71 16.57 2.87 6.28
C ALA A 71 16.15 2.28 4.91
N ASP A 72 16.04 0.95 4.79
CA ASP A 72 15.76 0.29 3.50
C ASP A 72 14.27 0.40 3.12
N ALA A 73 13.39 0.32 4.12
CA ALA A 73 11.97 0.52 3.93
C ALA A 73 11.63 1.98 3.57
N GLU A 74 12.32 2.94 4.20
CA GLU A 74 12.13 4.35 3.90
C GLU A 74 12.65 4.69 2.48
N ALA A 75 13.79 4.13 2.07
CA ALA A 75 14.27 4.25 0.70
C ALA A 75 13.28 3.65 -0.30
N ALA A 76 12.80 2.42 -0.09
CA ALA A 76 11.81 1.79 -0.96
C ALA A 76 10.52 2.60 -1.07
N SER A 77 10.04 3.16 0.04
CA SER A 77 8.86 4.03 0.08
C SER A 77 9.06 5.33 -0.68
N ARG A 78 10.22 6.00 -0.55
CA ARG A 78 10.50 7.25 -1.28
C ARG A 78 10.60 7.03 -2.78
N TYR A 79 11.20 5.93 -3.22
CA TYR A 79 11.27 5.59 -4.63
C TYR A 79 9.89 5.28 -5.22
N ALA A 80 9.08 4.44 -4.55
CA ALA A 80 7.72 4.16 -5.00
C ALA A 80 6.87 5.43 -5.05
N ALA A 81 7.00 6.33 -4.06
CA ALA A 81 6.34 7.63 -4.10
C ALA A 81 6.80 8.49 -5.30
N THR A 82 8.06 8.40 -5.69
CA THR A 82 8.58 9.12 -6.86
C THR A 82 8.00 8.56 -8.16
N GLU A 83 7.96 7.23 -8.32
CA GLU A 83 7.40 6.56 -9.51
C GLU A 83 5.90 6.84 -9.68
N PHE A 84 5.12 6.78 -8.60
CA PHE A 84 3.68 6.97 -8.65
C PHE A 84 3.27 8.46 -8.69
N SER A 85 4.15 9.41 -8.36
CA SER A 85 3.82 10.85 -8.32
C SER A 85 3.25 11.39 -9.63
N ALA A 86 3.80 10.96 -10.78
CA ALA A 86 3.31 11.35 -12.09
C ALA A 86 1.92 10.77 -12.38
N VAL A 87 1.66 9.53 -11.95
CA VAL A 87 0.39 8.83 -12.12
C VAL A 87 -0.69 9.42 -11.20
N GLU A 88 -0.31 9.85 -10.00
CA GLU A 88 -1.20 10.54 -9.06
C GLU A 88 -1.70 11.87 -9.65
N ALA A 89 -0.82 12.66 -10.27
CA ALA A 89 -1.22 13.87 -10.97
C ALA A 89 -2.24 13.59 -12.10
N LEU A 90 -2.05 12.47 -12.84
CA LEU A 90 -2.96 12.02 -13.88
C LEU A 90 -4.35 11.65 -13.35
N ALA A 91 -4.51 11.27 -12.08
CA ALA A 91 -5.82 10.90 -11.54
C ALA A 91 -6.82 12.06 -11.63
N SER A 92 -6.35 13.31 -11.54
CA SER A 92 -7.20 14.50 -11.69
C SER A 92 -7.50 14.87 -13.15
N GLN A 93 -6.57 14.63 -14.06
CA GLN A 93 -6.63 15.09 -15.46
C GLN A 93 -7.17 14.02 -16.42
N ALA A 94 -6.77 12.78 -16.21
CA ALA A 94 -7.11 11.61 -17.03
C ALA A 94 -7.32 10.37 -16.14
N PRO A 95 -8.44 10.28 -15.39
CA PRO A 95 -8.67 9.24 -14.38
C PRO A 95 -8.53 7.81 -14.91
N ARG A 96 -9.02 7.55 -16.13
CA ARG A 96 -8.90 6.25 -16.79
C ARG A 96 -7.43 5.88 -17.05
N GLN A 97 -6.64 6.83 -17.54
CA GLN A 97 -5.23 6.61 -17.85
C GLN A 97 -4.44 6.35 -16.57
N ALA A 98 -4.70 7.10 -15.50
CA ALA A 98 -4.07 6.89 -14.20
C ALA A 98 -4.27 5.46 -13.66
N VAL A 99 -5.47 4.89 -13.81
CA VAL A 99 -5.75 3.49 -13.42
C VAL A 99 -4.93 2.49 -14.25
N ILE A 100 -4.81 2.73 -15.56
CA ILE A 100 -4.04 1.85 -16.46
C ILE A 100 -2.55 1.91 -16.13
N ASP A 101 -2.00 3.11 -15.94
CA ASP A 101 -0.58 3.31 -15.67
C ASP A 101 -0.21 2.80 -14.27
N ALA A 102 -1.04 3.04 -13.26
CA ALA A 102 -0.83 2.50 -11.92
C ALA A 102 -0.84 0.97 -11.90
N TRP A 103 -1.73 0.33 -12.68
CA TRP A 103 -1.70 -1.12 -12.84
C TRP A 103 -0.42 -1.59 -13.52
N GLY A 104 0.04 -0.90 -14.57
CA GLY A 104 1.29 -1.25 -15.26
C GLY A 104 2.51 -1.20 -14.34
N LEU A 105 2.59 -0.19 -13.48
CA LEU A 105 3.64 -0.10 -12.45
C LEU A 105 3.55 -1.25 -11.44
N LEU A 106 2.35 -1.55 -10.93
CA LEU A 106 2.16 -2.68 -10.02
C LEU A 106 2.52 -4.02 -10.68
N GLU A 107 2.12 -4.23 -11.94
CA GLU A 107 2.44 -5.42 -12.73
C GLU A 107 3.94 -5.58 -12.95
N TYR A 108 4.65 -4.48 -13.21
CA TYR A 108 6.12 -4.48 -13.25
C TYR A 108 6.72 -5.00 -11.94
N HIS A 109 6.29 -4.48 -10.78
CA HIS A 109 6.80 -4.92 -9.47
C HIS A 109 6.44 -6.38 -9.15
N LEU A 110 5.27 -6.86 -9.61
CA LEU A 110 4.87 -8.26 -9.49
C LEU A 110 5.77 -9.18 -10.32
N ASN A 111 6.13 -8.77 -11.54
CA ASN A 111 7.05 -9.52 -12.40
C ASN A 111 8.45 -9.57 -11.77
N VAL A 112 8.97 -8.44 -11.29
CA VAL A 112 10.27 -8.39 -10.60
C VAL A 112 10.29 -9.29 -9.37
N ALA A 113 9.23 -9.28 -8.56
CA ALA A 113 9.12 -10.16 -7.39
C ALA A 113 9.06 -11.65 -7.80
N SER A 114 8.29 -11.97 -8.83
CA SER A 114 8.21 -13.33 -9.40
C SER A 114 9.58 -13.81 -9.89
N ASP A 115 10.36 -12.97 -10.57
CA ASP A 115 11.66 -13.31 -11.14
C ASP A 115 12.70 -13.63 -10.07
N GLN A 116 12.57 -13.05 -8.87
CA GLN A 116 13.44 -13.40 -7.74
C GLN A 116 13.14 -14.79 -7.18
N ILE A 117 11.90 -15.28 -7.31
CA ILE A 117 11.53 -16.63 -6.87
C ILE A 117 11.87 -17.65 -7.98
N THR A 118 11.56 -17.32 -9.23
CA THR A 118 11.78 -18.22 -10.36
C THR A 118 12.24 -17.43 -11.59
N PRO A 119 13.57 -17.27 -11.77
CA PRO A 119 14.14 -16.59 -12.93
C PRO A 119 13.76 -17.26 -14.26
N ASP A 120 13.82 -16.49 -15.35
CA ASP A 120 13.73 -16.95 -16.74
C ASP A 120 12.41 -17.65 -17.13
N ARG A 121 11.31 -17.35 -16.43
CA ARG A 121 9.97 -17.86 -16.77
C ARG A 121 9.10 -16.82 -17.47
N PRO A 122 8.12 -17.25 -18.28
CA PRO A 122 7.21 -16.34 -18.97
C PRO A 122 6.38 -15.48 -18.01
N HIS A 123 6.29 -14.16 -18.28
CA HIS A 123 5.57 -13.19 -17.44
C HIS A 123 4.06 -13.13 -17.69
N GLY A 124 3.38 -14.27 -17.62
CA GLY A 124 1.92 -14.31 -17.65
C GLY A 124 1.32 -14.21 -16.25
N TRP A 125 0.20 -13.49 -16.07
CA TRP A 125 -0.47 -13.40 -14.76
C TRP A 125 -0.65 -14.75 -14.04
N PRO A 126 -1.09 -15.84 -14.71
CA PRO A 126 -1.19 -17.15 -14.03
C PRO A 126 0.15 -17.66 -13.50
N GLN A 127 1.24 -17.42 -14.25
CA GLN A 127 2.58 -17.84 -13.86
C GLN A 127 3.13 -16.98 -12.72
N VAL A 128 2.98 -15.66 -12.81
CA VAL A 128 3.37 -14.71 -11.75
C VAL A 128 2.64 -15.03 -10.45
N ALA A 129 1.34 -15.26 -10.54
CA ALA A 129 0.54 -15.64 -9.38
C ALA A 129 1.01 -16.96 -8.76
N HIS A 130 1.26 -17.98 -9.59
CA HIS A 130 1.77 -19.27 -9.12
C HIS A 130 3.16 -19.16 -8.48
N ASN A 131 4.07 -18.39 -9.08
CA ASN A 131 5.42 -18.19 -8.52
C ASN A 131 5.34 -17.51 -7.14
N LEU A 132 4.45 -16.52 -7.00
CA LEU A 132 4.25 -15.81 -5.74
C LEU A 132 3.46 -16.63 -4.70
N GLU A 133 2.87 -17.79 -5.02
CA GLU A 133 2.24 -18.67 -4.03
C GLU A 133 3.20 -19.13 -2.93
N ALA A 134 4.50 -19.21 -3.25
CA ALA A 134 5.54 -19.53 -2.28
C ALA A 134 5.82 -18.39 -1.28
N TRP A 135 5.35 -17.18 -1.55
CA TRP A 135 5.51 -16.03 -0.65
C TRP A 135 4.48 -16.10 0.49
N ASP A 136 4.96 -16.09 1.73
CA ASP A 136 4.15 -16.21 2.95
C ASP A 136 3.01 -15.19 3.05
N LYS A 137 3.21 -13.97 2.52
CA LYS A 137 2.19 -12.91 2.51
C LYS A 137 1.22 -12.98 1.33
N TRP A 138 1.45 -13.88 0.37
CA TRP A 138 0.62 -14.00 -0.83
C TRP A 138 -0.87 -14.22 -0.55
N PRO A 139 -1.29 -15.09 0.39
CA PRO A 139 -2.72 -15.26 0.69
C PRO A 139 -3.42 -13.97 1.17
N ILE A 140 -2.66 -13.03 1.74
CA ILE A 140 -3.16 -11.75 2.23
C ILE A 140 -3.21 -10.73 1.09
N VAL A 141 -2.18 -10.70 0.24
CA VAL A 141 -2.01 -9.68 -0.81
C VAL A 141 -2.76 -10.04 -2.10
N TYR A 142 -2.88 -11.33 -2.42
CA TYR A 142 -3.49 -11.82 -3.65
C TYR A 142 -4.94 -11.34 -3.89
N PRO A 143 -5.86 -11.37 -2.89
CA PRO A 143 -7.22 -10.87 -3.09
C PRO A 143 -7.26 -9.40 -3.49
N ALA A 144 -6.37 -8.57 -2.92
CA ALA A 144 -6.28 -7.15 -3.24
C ALA A 144 -5.80 -6.92 -4.68
N ILE A 145 -4.79 -7.68 -5.14
CA ILE A 145 -4.31 -7.59 -6.52
C ILE A 145 -5.39 -8.04 -7.51
N LEU A 146 -6.10 -9.13 -7.22
CA LEU A 146 -7.20 -9.59 -8.07
C LEU A 146 -8.30 -8.53 -8.19
N GLU A 147 -8.62 -7.84 -7.10
CA GLU A 147 -9.65 -6.81 -7.12
C GLU A 147 -9.21 -5.58 -7.93
N LEU A 148 -7.96 -5.12 -7.77
CA LEU A 148 -7.42 -4.05 -8.62
C LEU A 148 -7.43 -4.45 -10.10
N ARG A 149 -7.07 -5.70 -10.43
CA ARG A 149 -7.14 -6.21 -11.80
C ARG A 149 -8.57 -6.13 -12.37
N ARG A 150 -9.57 -6.55 -11.59
CA ARG A 150 -10.98 -6.47 -11.99
C ARG A 150 -11.43 -5.03 -12.20
N LEU A 151 -11.05 -4.11 -11.30
CA LEU A 151 -11.37 -2.68 -11.41
C LEU A 151 -10.73 -2.06 -12.65
N ARG A 152 -9.48 -2.41 -12.97
CA ARG A 152 -8.79 -1.98 -14.19
C ARG A 152 -9.48 -2.51 -15.44
N ASP A 153 -9.78 -3.81 -15.49
CA ASP A 153 -10.47 -4.42 -16.63
C ASP A 153 -11.88 -3.83 -16.83
N HIS A 154 -12.59 -3.51 -15.74
CA HIS A 154 -13.85 -2.78 -15.80
C HIS A 154 -13.66 -1.35 -16.34
N THR A 155 -12.67 -0.61 -15.83
CA THR A 155 -12.35 0.75 -16.27
C THR A 155 -12.02 0.82 -17.77
N VAL A 156 -11.28 -0.16 -18.29
CA VAL A 156 -10.93 -0.26 -19.71
C VAL A 156 -12.16 -0.51 -20.57
N ARG A 157 -13.05 -1.42 -20.15
CA ARG A 157 -14.26 -1.79 -20.89
C ARG A 157 -15.41 -0.80 -20.75
N SER A 158 -15.44 -0.02 -19.68
CA SER A 158 -16.49 0.96 -19.42
C SER A 158 -16.44 2.10 -20.43
N SER A 159 -17.61 2.51 -20.92
CA SER A 159 -17.76 3.73 -21.72
C SER A 159 -17.58 4.99 -20.87
N ARG A 160 -17.91 4.94 -19.57
CA ARG A 160 -17.77 6.05 -18.64
C ARG A 160 -16.46 5.94 -17.84
N PRO A 161 -15.61 6.97 -17.83
CA PRO A 161 -14.39 6.96 -17.01
C PRO A 161 -14.74 6.94 -15.50
N PRO A 162 -13.85 6.41 -14.65
CA PRO A 162 -13.99 6.52 -13.20
C PRO A 162 -13.90 7.99 -12.76
N SER A 163 -14.38 8.28 -11.55
CA SER A 163 -14.17 9.62 -10.98
C SER A 163 -12.69 9.85 -10.64
N SER A 164 -12.25 11.11 -10.59
CA SER A 164 -10.89 11.46 -10.19
C SER A 164 -10.55 10.95 -8.78
N ALA A 165 -11.52 10.96 -7.87
CA ALA A 165 -11.36 10.44 -6.52
C ALA A 165 -11.15 8.91 -6.51
N ASP A 166 -11.89 8.17 -7.34
CA ASP A 166 -11.72 6.71 -7.47
C ASP A 166 -10.37 6.36 -8.10
N ALA A 167 -9.97 7.09 -9.14
CA ALA A 167 -8.67 6.91 -9.76
C ALA A 167 -7.54 7.19 -8.77
N ALA A 168 -7.60 8.28 -8.00
CA ALA A 168 -6.59 8.60 -6.99
C ALA A 168 -6.49 7.48 -5.93
N ARG A 169 -7.62 6.98 -5.44
CA ARG A 169 -7.65 5.83 -4.52
C ARG A 169 -7.01 4.58 -5.13
N TYR A 170 -7.33 4.27 -6.37
CA TYR A 170 -6.72 3.14 -7.09
C TYR A 170 -5.20 3.27 -7.16
N VAL A 171 -4.70 4.47 -7.51
CA VAL A 171 -3.26 4.78 -7.59
C VAL A 171 -2.59 4.56 -6.23
N SER A 172 -3.16 5.08 -5.15
CA SER A 172 -2.61 4.90 -3.79
C SER A 172 -2.53 3.42 -3.38
N LEU A 173 -3.58 2.64 -3.64
CA LEU A 173 -3.58 1.20 -3.31
C LEU A 173 -2.54 0.42 -4.14
N ALA A 174 -2.41 0.74 -5.43
CA ALA A 174 -1.40 0.14 -6.27
C ALA A 174 0.03 0.47 -5.79
N GLN A 175 0.26 1.71 -5.35
CA GLN A 175 1.53 2.16 -4.78
C GLN A 175 1.87 1.42 -3.46
N GLU A 176 0.90 1.26 -2.57
CA GLU A 176 1.09 0.53 -1.31
C GLU A 176 1.47 -0.94 -1.55
N LEU A 177 0.79 -1.60 -2.49
CA LEU A 177 1.10 -2.98 -2.88
C LEU A 177 2.47 -3.09 -3.54
N ALA A 178 2.82 -2.17 -4.45
CA ALA A 178 4.14 -2.11 -5.07
C ALA A 178 5.25 -1.94 -4.02
N THR A 179 5.02 -1.06 -3.03
CA THR A 179 5.94 -0.86 -1.90
C THR A 179 6.08 -2.13 -1.07
N THR A 180 4.99 -2.84 -0.82
CA THR A 180 4.99 -4.10 -0.06
C THR A 180 5.78 -5.20 -0.78
N LEU A 181 5.63 -5.32 -2.10
CA LEU A 181 6.41 -6.23 -2.93
C LEU A 181 7.88 -5.86 -2.87
N ARG A 182 8.21 -4.60 -3.17
CA ARG A 182 9.60 -4.13 -3.18
C ARG A 182 10.31 -4.32 -1.84
N THR A 183 9.64 -4.05 -0.72
CA THR A 183 10.23 -4.24 0.62
C THR A 183 10.42 -5.71 0.98
N SER A 184 9.55 -6.59 0.52
CA SER A 184 9.65 -8.04 0.78
C SER A 184 10.65 -8.75 -0.13
N PHE A 185 10.90 -8.18 -1.31
CA PHE A 185 11.81 -8.69 -2.34
C PHE A 185 13.00 -7.73 -2.58
N ALA A 186 13.33 -6.87 -1.62
CA ALA A 186 14.59 -6.13 -1.68
C ALA A 186 15.70 -7.13 -1.33
N SER A 187 16.61 -7.40 -2.27
CA SER A 187 17.76 -8.27 -2.02
C SER A 187 18.46 -7.86 -0.72
N PRO A 188 18.92 -8.82 0.11
CA PRO A 188 19.78 -8.49 1.23
C PRO A 188 21.02 -7.74 0.72
N PRO A 189 21.60 -6.83 1.52
CA PRO A 189 22.84 -6.16 1.14
C PRO A 189 23.87 -7.24 0.80
N ILE A 190 24.48 -7.11 -0.38
CA ILE A 190 25.58 -7.96 -0.82
C ILE A 190 26.63 -7.91 0.30
N GLU A 191 26.72 -8.96 1.12
CA GLU A 191 27.90 -9.16 1.96
C GLU A 191 29.06 -9.26 0.99
N LYS A 192 29.90 -8.21 0.98
CA LYS A 192 31.18 -8.26 0.27
C LYS A 192 31.86 -9.55 0.72
N PRO A 193 32.17 -10.50 -0.17
CA PRO A 193 32.90 -11.68 0.24
C PRO A 193 34.17 -11.18 0.91
N GLY A 194 34.31 -11.52 2.19
CA GLY A 194 35.45 -11.14 3.00
C GLY A 194 36.71 -11.46 2.22
N GLY A 195 37.51 -10.43 1.96
CA GLY A 195 38.82 -10.57 1.37
C GLY A 195 39.67 -11.43 2.28
N GLY A 196 39.69 -12.73 2.01
CA GLY A 196 40.72 -13.64 2.48
C GLY A 196 42.02 -13.21 1.81
N SER A 197 42.87 -12.57 2.60
CA SER A 197 44.27 -12.29 2.26
C SER A 197 45.10 -13.56 2.27
#